data_AF-A0A0S8ASF6-F1
#
_entry.id   AF-A0A0S8ASF6-F1
#
_cell.length_a   1.000
_cell.length_b   1.000
_cell.length_c   1.000
_cell.angle_alpha   90.00
_cell.angle_beta   90.00
_cell.angle_gamma   90.00
#
_symmetry.space_group_name_H-M   'P 1'
#
loop_
_entity.id
_entity.type
_entity.pdbx_description
1 polymer ?
#
loop_
_entity_poly.entity_id
_entity_poly.type
_entity_poly.pdbx_seq_one_letter_code
_entity_poly.pdbx_strand_id
1 'polypeptide(L)'
;MTNNNPNGSRLRFLILSFLLSIPALVFAQAPEQTEAFVYGINAAIPGAVIGTFAPPIVGEIYLMADDTSILSPRRTRVYYWPITNEYRAAWSQLNEQVDGVLEVLQGGQLVATYEQMPYTIHFSAGEGAAKPQLFIGDEAFKANDRFLADQMAYRQATEDYQVAREEWLEAARQAQARGEDSTDLPPSPIAPKPFNTFSTGLNSGYPVDLEEGTYQIQTRLEDGTILPESKRDLVVFAPRRTAVGYEVVPEARWTFPEELNDLSDAILGEDDTVLYLKPHIVREYPAIAYERLQDPQSASDASRSEWTWVSGETLDEGILEIVQNGEVEGRIPLESYFVKQVPGKEFGYEILPYDPNNPDLTPRVDFTGYRVKLSADQPAYEVRLRSLDDELLLGSDREVRVVQPVSLPALLLISSLPLAFGAVLILWRRRRTALKQGSNDTS
;
A
#
# COMPACT_ATOMS: atom_id res chain seq x y z
N MET A 1 -41.84 15.80 71.26
CA MET A 1 -40.93 16.40 72.25
C MET A 1 -39.62 15.62 72.24
N THR A 2 -38.54 16.34 71.96
CA THR A 2 -37.10 15.99 72.08
C THR A 2 -36.61 14.72 71.39
N ASN A 3 -36.26 14.91 70.12
CA ASN A 3 -35.40 14.07 69.29
C ASN A 3 -33.93 14.32 69.70
N ASN A 4 -33.18 13.28 70.09
CA ASN A 4 -31.74 13.39 70.32
C ASN A 4 -31.04 12.19 69.67
N ASN A 5 -30.29 12.46 68.62
CA ASN A 5 -29.57 11.50 67.80
C ASN A 5 -28.06 11.66 68.09
N PRO A 6 -27.33 10.59 68.48
CA PRO A 6 -25.88 10.60 68.43
C PRO A 6 -25.33 9.39 67.67
N ASN A 7 -25.66 9.24 66.38
CA ASN A 7 -24.93 8.33 65.48
C ASN A 7 -23.84 9.07 64.69
N GLY A 8 -22.98 9.81 65.42
CA GLY A 8 -21.95 10.69 64.86
C GLY A 8 -20.51 10.14 64.86
N SER A 9 -20.27 8.85 65.12
CA SER A 9 -18.88 8.35 65.27
C SER A 9 -18.53 7.03 64.57
N ARG A 10 -19.42 6.43 63.78
CA ARG A 10 -19.10 5.18 63.04
C ARG A 10 -18.84 5.36 61.54
N LEU A 11 -18.96 6.60 61.03
CA LEU A 11 -18.77 6.92 59.61
C LEU A 11 -17.43 7.61 59.29
N ARG A 12 -16.44 7.49 60.17
CA ARG A 12 -15.08 8.02 59.93
C ARG A 12 -13.99 6.95 59.81
N PHE A 13 -14.31 5.68 60.05
CA PHE A 13 -13.37 4.57 59.92
C PHE A 13 -13.62 3.66 58.70
N LEU A 14 -14.70 3.88 57.94
CA LEU A 14 -15.02 3.09 56.73
C LEU A 14 -14.65 3.78 55.41
N ILE A 15 -14.30 5.07 55.45
CA ILE A 15 -13.90 5.84 54.25
C ILE A 15 -12.35 5.88 54.10
N LEU A 16 -11.59 5.57 55.15
CA LEU A 16 -10.12 5.54 55.09
C LEU A 16 -9.53 4.18 54.69
N SER A 17 -10.35 3.13 54.59
CA SER A 17 -9.92 1.81 54.11
C SER A 17 -10.16 1.59 52.61
N PHE A 18 -10.75 2.56 51.91
CA PHE A 18 -10.98 2.49 50.45
C PHE A 18 -9.94 3.28 49.63
N LEU A 19 -8.96 3.91 50.30
CA LEU A 19 -7.90 4.72 49.68
C LEU A 19 -6.50 4.07 49.76
N LEU A 20 -6.44 2.80 50.19
CA LEU A 20 -5.25 1.94 50.13
C LEU A 20 -5.42 0.83 49.09
N SER A 21 -6.18 1.10 48.03
CA SER A 21 -6.05 0.37 46.77
C SER A 21 -4.68 0.72 46.20
N ILE A 22 -3.68 -0.08 46.56
CA ILE A 22 -2.39 -0.13 45.88
C ILE A 22 -2.70 -0.14 44.39
N PRO A 23 -2.30 0.87 43.60
CA PRO A 23 -2.38 0.74 42.15
C PRO A 23 -1.52 -0.48 41.86
N ALA A 24 -2.14 -1.58 41.44
CA ALA A 24 -1.42 -2.66 40.83
C ALA A 24 -0.72 -1.98 39.66
N LEU A 25 0.59 -1.79 39.80
CA LEU A 25 1.46 -1.54 38.67
C LEU A 25 1.23 -2.74 37.75
N VAL A 26 0.32 -2.57 36.80
CA VAL A 26 0.21 -3.43 35.63
C VAL A 26 1.47 -3.13 34.84
N PHE A 27 2.58 -3.70 35.30
CA PHE A 27 3.71 -3.91 34.43
C PHE A 27 3.17 -4.77 33.30
N ALA A 28 3.30 -4.30 32.07
CA ALA A 28 3.04 -5.12 30.89
C ALA A 28 3.89 -6.38 31.05
N GLN A 29 3.24 -7.47 31.46
CA GLN A 29 3.90 -8.75 31.65
C GLN A 29 4.40 -9.16 30.27
N ALA A 30 5.71 -9.37 30.13
CA ALA A 30 6.27 -9.79 28.86
C ALA A 30 5.49 -11.02 28.37
N PRO A 31 4.95 -11.00 27.14
CA PRO A 31 4.07 -12.05 26.67
C PRO A 31 4.81 -13.40 26.74
N GLU A 32 4.10 -14.43 27.20
CA GLU A 32 4.66 -15.78 27.32
C GLU A 32 5.09 -16.27 25.94
N GLN A 33 6.38 -16.60 25.83
CA GLN A 33 6.97 -17.10 24.59
C GLN A 33 7.11 -18.61 24.66
N THR A 34 6.71 -19.28 23.59
CA THR A 34 6.82 -20.74 23.46
C THR A 34 7.62 -21.09 22.22
N GLU A 35 8.49 -22.09 22.31
CA GLU A 35 9.16 -22.62 21.13
C GLU A 35 8.13 -23.34 20.25
N ALA A 36 8.18 -23.08 18.94
CA ALA A 36 7.27 -23.66 17.98
C ALA A 36 7.93 -23.82 16.61
N PHE A 37 7.45 -24.81 15.87
CA PHE A 37 7.64 -24.90 14.43
C PHE A 37 6.74 -23.90 13.71
N VAL A 38 7.30 -23.21 12.72
CA VAL A 38 6.60 -22.25 11.86
C VAL A 38 7.09 -22.38 10.43
N TYR A 39 6.28 -21.92 9.48
CA TYR A 39 6.78 -21.57 8.15
C TYR A 39 7.04 -20.08 8.10
N GLY A 40 8.31 -19.66 7.95
CA GLY A 40 8.61 -18.35 7.38
C GLY A 40 8.23 -18.35 5.91
N ILE A 41 7.56 -17.30 5.44
CA ILE A 41 7.00 -17.23 4.09
C ILE A 41 7.47 -15.94 3.46
N ASN A 42 8.08 -16.02 2.29
CA ASN A 42 8.25 -14.87 1.40
C ASN A 42 7.34 -15.12 0.20
N ALA A 43 6.11 -14.64 0.29
CA ALA A 43 5.08 -14.89 -0.71
C ALA A 43 5.23 -13.92 -1.88
N ALA A 44 5.15 -14.44 -3.10
CA ALA A 44 5.07 -13.61 -4.27
C ALA A 44 3.74 -12.84 -4.29
N ILE A 45 3.83 -11.58 -4.71
CA ILE A 45 2.70 -10.69 -4.99
C ILE A 45 3.01 -9.94 -6.30
N PRO A 46 2.03 -9.30 -6.96
CA PRO A 46 2.27 -8.65 -8.25
C PRO A 46 3.47 -7.68 -8.26
N GLY A 47 4.55 -8.12 -8.92
CA GLY A 47 5.80 -7.39 -9.06
C GLY A 47 6.66 -7.25 -7.79
N ALA A 48 6.40 -8.03 -6.73
CA ALA A 48 7.17 -7.98 -5.48
C ALA A 48 7.14 -9.29 -4.69
N VAL A 49 7.76 -9.28 -3.52
CA VAL A 49 7.66 -10.32 -2.51
C VAL A 49 7.33 -9.70 -1.14
N ILE A 50 6.49 -10.37 -0.36
CA ILE A 50 6.15 -9.97 1.02
C ILE A 50 6.55 -11.03 2.03
N GLY A 51 7.20 -10.60 3.11
CA GLY A 51 7.59 -11.46 4.23
C GLY A 51 6.49 -11.61 5.25
N THR A 52 6.09 -12.83 5.55
CA THR A 52 5.11 -13.21 6.58
C THR A 52 5.49 -14.55 7.19
N PHE A 53 4.65 -15.11 8.08
CA PHE A 53 4.87 -16.45 8.61
C PHE A 53 3.56 -17.12 9.04
N ALA A 54 3.52 -18.45 8.97
CA ALA A 54 2.41 -19.26 9.45
C ALA A 54 2.78 -19.88 10.83
N PRO A 55 2.20 -19.39 11.94
CA PRO A 55 2.34 -20.01 13.26
C PRO A 55 1.60 -21.36 13.33
N PRO A 56 1.74 -22.14 14.44
CA PRO A 56 1.09 -23.45 14.58
C PRO A 56 -0.43 -23.47 14.42
N ILE A 57 -1.10 -22.36 14.77
CA ILE A 57 -2.57 -22.24 14.68
C ILE A 57 -3.06 -22.10 13.23
N VAL A 58 -2.19 -21.65 12.33
CA VAL A 58 -2.51 -21.50 10.91
C VAL A 58 -2.33 -22.85 10.24
N GLY A 59 -3.45 -23.47 9.85
CA GLY A 59 -3.47 -24.78 9.18
C GLY A 59 -3.27 -24.72 7.67
N GLU A 60 -3.45 -23.54 7.07
CA GLU A 60 -3.51 -23.34 5.62
C GLU A 60 -2.64 -22.15 5.20
N ILE A 61 -1.84 -22.34 4.15
CA ILE A 61 -0.96 -21.33 3.56
C ILE A 61 -1.49 -21.00 2.16
N TYR A 62 -1.39 -19.74 1.76
CA TYR A 62 -1.87 -19.25 0.47
C TYR A 62 -0.71 -18.67 -0.33
N LEU A 63 -0.55 -19.11 -1.58
CA LEU A 63 0.47 -18.62 -2.52
C LEU A 63 -0.16 -18.29 -3.88
N MET A 64 0.50 -17.44 -4.67
CA MET A 64 0.10 -17.20 -6.05
C MET A 64 0.59 -18.32 -6.97
N ALA A 65 -0.22 -18.67 -7.96
CA ALA A 65 0.18 -19.57 -9.05
C ALA A 65 1.20 -18.90 -9.98
N ASP A 66 2.06 -19.69 -10.60
CA ASP A 66 3.04 -19.28 -11.62
C ASP A 66 4.08 -18.23 -11.16
N ASP A 67 4.12 -17.94 -9.86
CA ASP A 67 5.06 -17.02 -9.23
C ASP A 67 5.79 -17.72 -8.07
N THR A 68 7.12 -17.62 -8.05
CA THR A 68 7.92 -18.32 -7.04
C THR A 68 7.82 -17.65 -5.66
N SER A 69 7.36 -18.42 -4.68
CA SER A 69 7.38 -18.04 -3.26
C SER A 69 8.39 -18.86 -2.49
N ILE A 70 8.97 -18.32 -1.41
CA ILE A 70 9.87 -19.08 -0.53
C ILE A 70 9.12 -19.55 0.71
N LEU A 71 9.09 -20.86 0.94
CA LEU A 71 8.69 -21.44 2.22
C LEU A 71 9.94 -21.84 3.01
N SER A 72 10.00 -21.45 4.27
CA SER A 72 11.15 -21.71 5.15
C SER A 72 10.65 -22.34 6.45
N PRO A 73 10.67 -23.67 6.59
CA PRO A 73 10.48 -24.38 7.85
C PRO A 73 11.50 -23.92 8.90
N ARG A 74 11.03 -23.39 10.03
CA ARG A 74 11.89 -22.90 11.10
C ARG A 74 11.39 -23.31 12.49
N ARG A 75 12.32 -23.41 13.43
CA ARG A 75 12.04 -23.35 14.86
C ARG A 75 12.32 -21.95 15.39
N THR A 76 11.33 -21.38 16.05
CA THR A 76 11.43 -20.05 16.67
C THR A 76 10.61 -19.99 17.95
N ARG A 77 10.69 -18.86 18.65
CA ARG A 77 9.79 -18.54 19.74
C ARG A 77 8.63 -17.72 19.23
N VAL A 78 7.40 -18.16 19.52
CA VAL A 78 6.17 -17.45 19.18
C VAL A 78 5.48 -16.95 20.44
N TYR A 79 4.85 -15.80 20.34
CA TYR A 79 4.02 -15.23 21.39
C TYR A 79 2.84 -14.48 20.80
N TYR A 80 1.74 -14.48 21.52
CA TYR A 80 0.53 -13.76 21.12
C TYR A 80 0.64 -12.27 21.49
N TRP A 81 0.32 -11.38 20.55
CA TRP A 81 0.34 -9.93 20.74
C TRP A 81 -1.10 -9.38 20.79
N PRO A 82 -1.63 -9.06 21.99
CA PRO A 82 -3.06 -8.71 22.13
C PRO A 82 -3.50 -7.44 21.41
N ILE A 83 -2.57 -6.51 21.11
CA ILE A 83 -2.92 -5.23 20.47
C ILE A 83 -3.33 -5.44 19.01
N THR A 84 -2.65 -6.34 18.31
CA THR A 84 -2.94 -6.64 16.90
C THR A 84 -3.64 -7.99 16.71
N ASN A 85 -3.95 -8.69 17.80
CA ASN A 85 -4.70 -9.95 17.81
C ASN A 85 -4.02 -11.05 16.96
N GLU A 86 -2.68 -11.07 16.93
CA GLU A 86 -1.88 -11.99 16.11
C GLU A 86 -0.72 -12.60 16.91
N TYR A 87 -0.19 -13.72 16.45
CA TYR A 87 1.08 -14.24 16.91
C TYR A 87 2.24 -13.51 16.23
N ARG A 88 3.29 -13.25 17.01
CA ARG A 88 4.57 -12.71 16.57
C ARG A 88 5.66 -13.74 16.80
N ALA A 89 6.63 -13.76 15.89
CA ALA A 89 7.83 -14.57 16.04
C ALA A 89 8.99 -13.73 16.59
N ALA A 90 9.73 -14.28 17.54
CA ALA A 90 10.93 -13.68 18.12
C ALA A 90 12.18 -14.19 17.39
N TRP A 91 12.28 -13.87 16.09
CA TRP A 91 13.39 -14.29 15.22
C TRP A 91 14.78 -13.90 15.75
N SER A 92 14.89 -12.83 16.53
CA SER A 92 16.16 -12.43 17.14
C SER A 92 16.60 -13.31 18.32
N GLN A 93 15.68 -14.07 18.92
CA GLN A 93 15.97 -14.97 20.04
C GLN A 93 16.22 -16.41 19.60
N LEU A 94 15.43 -16.90 18.64
CA LEU A 94 15.56 -18.24 18.08
C LEU A 94 15.11 -18.21 16.62
N ASN A 95 15.93 -18.69 15.71
CA ASN A 95 15.63 -18.70 14.28
C ASN A 95 16.35 -19.84 13.56
N GLU A 96 16.12 -21.05 14.04
CA GLU A 96 16.79 -22.25 13.56
C GLU A 96 16.08 -22.79 12.32
N GLN A 97 16.86 -23.08 11.29
CA GLN A 97 16.37 -23.74 10.08
C GLN A 97 16.04 -25.20 10.40
N VAL A 98 14.93 -25.70 9.86
CA VAL A 98 14.66 -27.14 9.85
C VAL A 98 15.11 -27.72 8.53
N ASP A 99 16.12 -28.58 8.59
CA ASP A 99 16.69 -29.24 7.42
C ASP A 99 15.83 -30.40 6.91
N GLY A 100 16.00 -30.73 5.63
CA GLY A 100 15.26 -31.79 4.95
C GLY A 100 14.75 -31.34 3.60
N VAL A 101 13.66 -31.96 3.16
CA VAL A 101 13.05 -31.75 1.86
C VAL A 101 11.57 -31.40 2.03
N LEU A 102 11.09 -30.41 1.29
CA LEU A 102 9.68 -30.07 1.28
C LEU A 102 8.96 -30.96 0.26
N GLU A 103 8.02 -31.77 0.75
CA GLU A 103 7.14 -32.58 -0.07
C GLU A 103 5.81 -31.87 -0.28
N VAL A 104 5.31 -31.92 -1.51
CA VAL A 104 3.98 -31.42 -1.89
C VAL A 104 3.14 -32.59 -2.37
N LEU A 105 1.97 -32.75 -1.76
CA LEU A 105 1.03 -33.82 -2.05
C LEU A 105 -0.27 -33.24 -2.60
N GLN A 106 -0.87 -33.93 -3.56
CA GLN A 106 -2.21 -33.65 -4.06
C GLN A 106 -3.04 -34.93 -3.98
N GLY A 107 -4.17 -34.90 -3.29
CA GLY A 107 -4.98 -36.10 -3.06
C GLY A 107 -4.23 -37.24 -2.35
N GLY A 108 -3.21 -36.90 -1.54
CA GLY A 108 -2.35 -37.87 -0.84
C GLY A 108 -1.24 -38.49 -1.70
N GLN A 109 -1.12 -38.10 -2.98
CA GLN A 109 -0.01 -38.51 -3.85
C GLN A 109 1.06 -37.43 -3.88
N LEU A 110 2.33 -37.81 -3.78
CA LEU A 110 3.46 -36.90 -3.94
C LEU A 110 3.50 -36.38 -5.39
N VAL A 111 3.37 -35.06 -5.57
CA VAL A 111 3.36 -34.40 -6.89
C VAL A 111 4.61 -33.56 -7.13
N ALA A 112 5.21 -33.02 -6.07
CA ALA A 112 6.46 -32.27 -6.17
C ALA A 112 7.31 -32.42 -4.90
N THR A 113 8.60 -32.16 -5.07
CA THR A 113 9.61 -32.22 -4.03
C THR A 113 10.57 -31.06 -4.25
N TYR A 114 10.76 -30.23 -3.24
CA TYR A 114 11.65 -29.06 -3.32
C TYR A 114 12.84 -29.25 -2.40
N GLU A 115 14.03 -29.03 -2.96
CA GLU A 115 15.26 -28.90 -2.20
C GLU A 115 15.42 -27.46 -1.69
N GLN A 116 16.20 -27.32 -0.61
CA GLN A 116 16.54 -26.00 -0.11
C GLN A 116 17.48 -25.29 -1.09
N MET A 117 17.19 -24.02 -1.35
CA MET A 117 18.04 -23.13 -2.14
C MET A 117 18.40 -21.87 -1.36
N PRO A 118 19.61 -21.33 -1.56
CA PRO A 118 19.96 -20.04 -1.03
C PRO A 118 19.11 -18.96 -1.68
N TYR A 119 18.71 -17.94 -0.92
CA TYR A 119 17.99 -16.79 -1.42
C TYR A 119 18.37 -15.51 -0.68
N THR A 120 18.16 -14.37 -1.32
CA THR A 120 18.24 -13.05 -0.68
C THR A 120 17.15 -12.15 -1.25
N ILE A 121 16.63 -11.24 -0.42
CA ILE A 121 15.66 -10.24 -0.83
C ILE A 121 16.29 -8.87 -0.66
N HIS A 122 16.27 -8.08 -1.73
CA HIS A 122 16.74 -6.71 -1.71
C HIS A 122 15.57 -5.73 -1.78
N PHE A 123 15.63 -4.70 -0.95
CA PHE A 123 14.65 -3.62 -0.94
C PHE A 123 15.35 -2.27 -1.03
N SER A 124 14.71 -1.33 -1.68
CA SER A 124 15.19 0.05 -1.77
C SER A 124 14.31 0.97 -0.92
N ALA A 125 14.88 2.04 -0.38
CA ALA A 125 14.13 3.11 0.28
C ALA A 125 14.18 4.42 -0.51
N GLY A 126 13.09 5.18 -0.40
CA GLY A 126 12.94 6.48 -1.04
C GLY A 126 11.79 6.51 -2.05
N GLU A 127 11.53 7.71 -2.56
CA GLU A 127 10.51 7.93 -3.58
C GLU A 127 10.89 7.27 -4.91
N GLY A 128 9.98 6.46 -5.45
CA GLY A 128 10.23 5.63 -6.64
C GLY A 128 11.14 4.42 -6.36
N ALA A 129 11.29 4.01 -5.09
CA ALA A 129 12.05 2.82 -4.74
C ALA A 129 11.49 1.59 -5.47
N ALA A 130 12.39 0.77 -6.01
CA ALA A 130 12.01 -0.50 -6.60
C ALA A 130 11.33 -1.39 -5.54
N LYS A 131 10.29 -2.10 -5.98
CA LYS A 131 9.63 -3.15 -5.19
C LYS A 131 10.67 -4.20 -4.72
N PRO A 132 10.47 -4.86 -3.56
CA PRO A 132 11.37 -5.91 -3.08
C PRO A 132 11.62 -6.99 -4.14
N GLN A 133 12.89 -7.31 -4.38
CA GLN A 133 13.32 -8.28 -5.39
C GLN A 133 13.87 -9.54 -4.72
N LEU A 134 13.37 -10.70 -5.12
CA LEU A 134 13.82 -12.01 -4.69
C LEU A 134 14.87 -12.56 -5.66
N PHE A 135 16.02 -12.99 -5.13
CA PHE A 135 17.06 -13.69 -5.87
C PHE A 135 17.25 -15.08 -5.27
N ILE A 136 17.40 -16.11 -6.12
CA ILE A 136 17.44 -17.52 -5.70
C ILE A 136 18.67 -18.21 -6.32
N GLY A 137 19.25 -19.19 -5.62
CA GLY A 137 20.36 -19.98 -6.11
C GLY A 137 21.62 -19.15 -6.37
N ASP A 138 22.23 -19.35 -7.53
CA ASP A 138 23.44 -18.61 -7.95
C ASP A 138 23.20 -17.10 -8.06
N GLU A 139 21.97 -16.67 -8.39
CA GLU A 139 21.62 -15.25 -8.44
C GLU A 139 21.60 -14.64 -7.05
N ALA A 140 21.22 -15.40 -6.02
CA ALA A 140 21.23 -14.93 -4.64
C ALA A 140 22.66 -14.59 -4.17
N PHE A 141 23.64 -15.45 -4.48
CA PHE A 141 25.04 -15.18 -4.18
C PHE A 141 25.56 -13.94 -4.91
N LYS A 142 25.32 -13.84 -6.22
CA LYS A 142 25.75 -12.69 -7.02
C LYS A 142 25.13 -11.38 -6.52
N ALA A 143 23.83 -11.40 -6.21
CA ALA A 143 23.15 -10.24 -5.68
C ALA A 143 23.74 -9.84 -4.33
N ASN A 144 23.90 -10.79 -3.40
CA ASN A 144 24.45 -10.52 -2.08
C ASN A 144 25.89 -9.98 -2.15
N ASP A 145 26.74 -10.55 -3.00
CA ASP A 145 28.12 -10.07 -3.19
C ASP A 145 28.15 -8.64 -3.74
N ARG A 146 27.28 -8.35 -4.72
CA ARG A 146 27.11 -6.98 -5.24
C ARG A 146 26.67 -6.01 -4.14
N PHE A 147 25.69 -6.40 -3.33
CA PHE A 147 25.21 -5.58 -2.22
C PHE A 147 26.34 -5.25 -1.23
N LEU A 148 27.15 -6.25 -0.85
CA LEU A 148 28.29 -6.05 0.05
C LEU A 148 29.35 -5.13 -0.58
N ALA A 149 29.65 -5.32 -1.87
CA ALA A 149 30.58 -4.47 -2.60
C ALA A 149 30.10 -3.01 -2.66
N ASP A 150 28.83 -2.78 -2.99
CA ASP A 150 28.23 -1.44 -3.07
C ASP A 150 28.21 -0.75 -1.69
N GLN A 151 27.92 -1.51 -0.62
CA GLN A 151 27.98 -1.01 0.76
C GLN A 151 29.40 -0.59 1.16
N MET A 152 30.41 -1.41 0.82
CA MET A 152 31.81 -1.07 1.08
C MET A 152 32.26 0.16 0.29
N ALA A 153 31.87 0.25 -0.99
CA ALA A 153 32.17 1.41 -1.83
C ALA A 153 31.54 2.70 -1.28
N TYR A 154 30.28 2.66 -0.83
CA TYR A 154 29.63 3.81 -0.21
C TYR A 154 30.31 4.22 1.10
N ARG A 155 30.71 3.26 1.94
CA ARG A 155 31.46 3.55 3.17
C ARG A 155 32.76 4.28 2.86
N GLN A 156 33.54 3.78 1.89
CA GLN A 156 34.78 4.42 1.47
C GLN A 156 34.52 5.83 0.93
N ALA A 157 33.55 6.01 0.05
CA ALA A 157 33.20 7.33 -0.49
C ALA A 157 32.75 8.31 0.60
N THR A 158 32.09 7.82 1.65
CA THR A 158 31.70 8.63 2.80
C THR A 158 32.91 9.06 3.60
N GLU A 159 33.86 8.15 3.86
CA GLU A 159 35.12 8.46 4.55
C GLU A 159 35.92 9.51 3.76
N ASP A 160 36.10 9.30 2.45
CA ASP A 160 36.80 10.23 1.55
C ASP A 160 36.13 11.62 1.54
N TYR A 161 34.79 11.66 1.51
CA TYR A 161 34.03 12.91 1.59
C TYR A 161 34.22 13.63 2.92
N GLN A 162 34.23 12.93 4.06
CA GLN A 162 34.44 13.59 5.36
C GLN A 162 35.83 14.23 5.43
N VAL A 163 36.87 13.53 4.96
CA VAL A 163 38.24 14.07 4.88
C VAL A 163 38.27 15.33 4.00
N ALA A 164 37.76 15.23 2.76
CA ALA A 164 37.72 16.36 1.84
C ALA A 164 36.92 17.56 2.41
N ARG A 165 35.85 17.29 3.15
CA ARG A 165 35.01 18.32 3.77
C ARG A 165 35.72 19.01 4.93
N GLU A 166 36.46 18.26 5.75
CA GLU A 166 37.27 18.85 6.82
C GLU A 166 38.38 19.75 6.26
N GLU A 167 39.09 19.29 5.23
CA GLU A 167 40.10 20.07 4.51
C GLU A 167 39.50 21.36 3.91
N TRP A 168 38.34 21.23 3.26
CA TRP A 168 37.63 22.37 2.68
C TRP A 168 37.18 23.37 3.75
N LEU A 169 36.64 22.90 4.88
CA LEU A 169 36.22 23.76 5.99
C LEU A 169 37.41 24.52 6.61
N GLU A 170 38.57 23.87 6.72
CA GLU A 170 39.79 24.50 7.21
C GLU A 170 40.31 25.57 6.23
N ALA A 171 40.36 25.25 4.93
CA ALA A 171 40.73 26.21 3.89
C ALA A 171 39.78 27.42 3.89
N ALA A 172 38.47 27.20 4.00
CA ALA A 172 37.47 28.25 4.06
C ALA A 172 37.64 29.15 5.30
N ARG A 173 37.90 28.57 6.48
CA ARG A 173 38.21 29.33 7.70
C ARG A 173 39.46 30.20 7.53
N GLN A 174 40.51 29.67 6.91
CA GLN A 174 41.75 30.40 6.68
C GLN A 174 41.58 31.55 5.69
N ALA A 175 40.86 31.33 4.59
CA ALA A 175 40.54 32.38 3.62
C ALA A 175 39.71 33.51 4.25
N GLN A 176 38.70 33.15 5.06
CA GLN A 176 37.90 34.11 5.80
C GLN A 176 38.75 34.92 6.80
N ALA A 177 39.69 34.29 7.51
CA ALA A 177 40.61 34.98 8.42
C ALA A 177 41.57 35.95 7.70
N ARG A 178 41.89 35.70 6.42
CA ARG A 178 42.69 36.60 5.57
C ARG A 178 41.87 37.69 4.89
N GLY A 179 40.53 37.67 5.01
CA GLY A 179 39.63 38.59 4.32
C GLY A 179 39.53 38.33 2.81
N GLU A 180 39.84 37.11 2.37
CA GLU A 180 39.71 36.67 0.98
C GLU A 180 38.22 36.43 0.64
N ASP A 181 37.85 36.67 -0.62
CA ASP A 181 36.48 36.48 -1.07
C ASP A 181 36.18 34.99 -1.26
N SER A 182 34.94 34.59 -1.00
CA SER A 182 34.51 33.18 -0.99
C SER A 182 34.59 32.50 -2.37
N THR A 183 34.71 33.28 -3.44
CA THR A 183 34.83 32.84 -4.84
C THR A 183 36.19 32.27 -5.20
N ASP A 184 37.23 32.50 -4.40
CA ASP A 184 38.58 31.97 -4.61
C ASP A 184 38.79 30.57 -4.00
N LEU A 185 37.80 30.06 -3.26
CA LEU A 185 37.82 28.72 -2.67
C LEU A 185 37.39 27.66 -3.71
N PRO A 186 38.00 26.46 -3.70
CA PRO A 186 37.47 25.35 -4.48
C PRO A 186 36.02 25.05 -4.07
N PRO A 187 35.20 24.50 -4.97
CA PRO A 187 33.83 24.14 -4.64
C PRO A 187 33.81 23.15 -3.46
N SER A 188 32.78 23.27 -2.62
CA SER A 188 32.58 22.34 -1.51
C SER A 188 32.50 20.90 -2.05
N PRO A 189 33.13 19.92 -1.39
CA PRO A 189 33.04 18.54 -1.84
C PRO A 189 31.59 18.07 -1.87
N ILE A 190 31.28 17.22 -2.84
CA ILE A 190 29.93 16.69 -3.06
C ILE A 190 29.76 15.44 -2.19
N ALA A 191 28.70 15.41 -1.38
CA ALA A 191 28.38 14.23 -0.57
C ALA A 191 28.07 13.03 -1.49
N PRO A 192 28.51 11.80 -1.12
CA PRO A 192 28.15 10.62 -1.88
C PRO A 192 26.63 10.42 -1.89
N LYS A 193 26.10 9.87 -2.99
CA LYS A 193 24.68 9.51 -3.07
C LYS A 193 24.34 8.52 -1.95
N PRO A 194 23.24 8.73 -1.19
CA PRO A 194 22.84 7.83 -0.12
C PRO A 194 22.70 6.39 -0.61
N PHE A 195 23.25 5.45 0.17
CA PHE A 195 23.05 4.02 -0.05
C PHE A 195 21.70 3.59 0.51
N ASN A 196 20.71 3.50 -0.38
CA ASN A 196 19.31 3.22 -0.02
C ASN A 196 18.89 1.77 -0.32
N THR A 197 19.84 0.89 -0.61
CA THR A 197 19.57 -0.54 -0.80
C THR A 197 19.78 -1.26 0.52
N PHE A 198 18.92 -2.21 0.80
CA PHE A 198 18.99 -3.08 1.98
C PHE A 198 18.84 -4.53 1.53
N SER A 199 19.33 -5.44 2.35
CA SER A 199 19.33 -6.88 2.06
C SER A 199 18.90 -7.65 3.29
N THR A 200 18.16 -8.74 3.09
CA THR A 200 17.90 -9.74 4.14
C THR A 200 19.12 -10.60 4.45
N GLY A 201 20.22 -10.43 3.71
CA GLY A 201 21.34 -11.35 3.68
C GLY A 201 20.97 -12.68 3.03
N LEU A 202 21.97 -13.55 2.92
CA LEU A 202 21.80 -14.89 2.36
C LEU A 202 21.09 -15.81 3.37
N ASN A 203 19.91 -16.28 2.98
CA ASN A 203 19.08 -17.22 3.72
C ASN A 203 18.92 -18.52 2.90
N SER A 204 18.27 -19.53 3.46
CA SER A 204 17.94 -20.79 2.78
C SER A 204 16.45 -21.10 2.93
N GLY A 205 15.81 -21.58 1.88
CA GLY A 205 14.38 -21.93 1.87
C GLY A 205 13.99 -22.71 0.62
N TYR A 206 12.72 -23.10 0.53
CA TYR A 206 12.19 -23.89 -0.57
C TYR A 206 11.48 -22.98 -1.58
N PRO A 207 11.99 -22.84 -2.83
CA PRO A 207 11.34 -22.05 -3.87
C PRO A 207 10.16 -22.82 -4.44
N VAL A 208 8.97 -22.55 -3.90
CA VAL A 208 7.72 -23.17 -4.32
C VAL A 208 7.14 -22.40 -5.49
N ASP A 209 6.96 -23.11 -6.59
CA ASP A 209 6.29 -22.65 -7.80
C ASP A 209 5.38 -23.81 -8.24
N LEU A 210 4.07 -23.59 -8.16
CA LEU A 210 3.03 -24.59 -8.36
C LEU A 210 1.90 -23.96 -9.19
N GLU A 211 1.22 -24.80 -9.95
CA GLU A 211 -0.03 -24.42 -10.61
C GLU A 211 -1.14 -24.17 -9.58
N GLU A 212 -2.22 -23.52 -10.02
CA GLU A 212 -3.42 -23.32 -9.22
C GLU A 212 -3.99 -24.66 -8.71
N GLY A 213 -4.27 -24.75 -7.41
CA GLY A 213 -4.80 -25.95 -6.80
C GLY A 213 -4.73 -25.98 -5.28
N THR A 214 -5.24 -27.06 -4.70
CA THR A 214 -5.14 -27.35 -3.27
C THR A 214 -4.21 -28.54 -3.06
N TYR A 215 -3.22 -28.34 -2.20
CA TYR A 215 -2.14 -29.27 -1.90
C TYR A 215 -2.01 -29.46 -0.39
N GLN A 216 -1.22 -30.46 0.00
CA GLN A 216 -0.69 -30.58 1.34
C GLN A 216 0.83 -30.52 1.27
N ILE A 217 1.43 -29.81 2.20
CA ILE A 217 2.89 -29.75 2.32
C ILE A 217 3.34 -30.39 3.62
N GLN A 218 4.53 -30.98 3.59
CA GLN A 218 5.20 -31.53 4.78
C GLN A 218 6.71 -31.55 4.57
N THR A 219 7.46 -31.44 5.66
CA THR A 219 8.92 -31.56 5.66
C THR A 219 9.31 -33.01 5.98
N ARG A 220 10.04 -33.63 5.05
CA ARG A 220 10.72 -34.91 5.26
C ARG A 220 12.14 -34.64 5.73
N LEU A 221 12.50 -35.17 6.89
CA LEU A 221 13.84 -35.07 7.47
C LEU A 221 14.82 -35.99 6.74
N GLU A 222 16.12 -35.78 6.95
CA GLU A 222 17.19 -36.58 6.33
C GLU A 222 17.12 -38.08 6.67
N ASP A 223 16.57 -38.43 7.84
CA ASP A 223 16.36 -39.82 8.27
C ASP A 223 15.16 -40.49 7.57
N GLY A 224 14.48 -39.77 6.68
CA GLY A 224 13.33 -40.22 5.92
C GLY A 224 12.00 -40.08 6.65
N THR A 225 11.98 -39.62 7.90
CA THR A 225 10.75 -39.41 8.67
C THR A 225 10.06 -38.10 8.31
N ILE A 226 8.74 -38.04 8.48
CA ILE A 226 7.97 -36.80 8.29
C ILE A 226 7.88 -36.06 9.62
N LEU A 227 8.23 -34.78 9.62
CA LEU A 227 8.07 -33.92 10.78
C LEU A 227 6.57 -33.59 10.97
N PRO A 228 5.87 -34.11 12.00
CA PRO A 228 4.41 -34.01 12.08
C PRO A 228 3.89 -32.56 12.18
N GLU A 229 4.63 -31.70 12.87
CA GLU A 229 4.30 -30.27 13.05
C GLU A 229 4.40 -29.44 11.75
N SER A 230 5.03 -29.98 10.71
CA SER A 230 5.19 -29.32 9.40
C SER A 230 3.98 -29.46 8.48
N LYS A 231 3.03 -30.35 8.77
CA LYS A 231 1.90 -30.57 7.86
C LYS A 231 1.00 -29.35 7.76
N ARG A 232 0.78 -28.85 6.55
CA ARG A 232 -0.14 -27.73 6.26
C ARG A 232 -0.90 -28.00 4.97
N ASP A 233 -2.11 -27.48 4.88
CA ASP A 233 -2.78 -27.32 3.61
C ASP A 233 -2.16 -26.11 2.89
N LEU A 234 -2.04 -26.20 1.57
CA LEU A 234 -1.49 -25.16 0.71
C LEU A 234 -2.47 -24.89 -0.41
N VAL A 235 -2.97 -23.66 -0.49
CA VAL A 235 -3.86 -23.19 -1.54
C VAL A 235 -3.06 -22.28 -2.46
N VAL A 236 -2.98 -22.67 -3.72
CA VAL A 236 -2.34 -21.88 -4.77
C VAL A 236 -3.44 -21.37 -5.68
N PHE A 237 -3.48 -20.06 -5.93
CA PHE A 237 -4.56 -19.41 -6.66
C PHE A 237 -4.03 -18.47 -7.73
N ALA A 238 -4.78 -18.35 -8.82
CA ALA A 238 -4.45 -17.48 -9.94
C ALA A 238 -5.39 -16.27 -9.99
N PRO A 239 -4.99 -15.17 -10.67
CA PRO A 239 -5.96 -14.13 -11.00
C PRO A 239 -6.98 -14.66 -12.00
N ARG A 240 -8.26 -14.31 -11.81
CA ARG A 240 -9.32 -14.68 -12.76
C ARG A 240 -9.30 -13.81 -14.00
N ARG A 241 -8.86 -12.55 -13.86
CA ARG A 241 -8.85 -11.54 -14.92
C ARG A 241 -7.65 -10.62 -14.80
N THR A 242 -7.24 -10.09 -15.94
CA THR A 242 -6.24 -9.03 -16.06
C THR A 242 -6.81 -7.91 -16.91
N ALA A 243 -6.60 -6.68 -16.49
CA ALA A 243 -7.11 -5.48 -17.14
C ALA A 243 -6.16 -4.29 -16.90
N VAL A 244 -6.55 -3.12 -17.35
CA VAL A 244 -5.84 -1.85 -17.10
C VAL A 244 -6.55 -1.06 -16.01
N GLY A 245 -5.80 -0.64 -14.99
CA GLY A 245 -6.18 0.37 -14.02
C GLY A 245 -5.47 1.69 -14.29
N TYR A 246 -5.85 2.73 -13.55
CA TYR A 246 -5.21 4.04 -13.64
C TYR A 246 -4.87 4.57 -12.25
N GLU A 247 -3.65 5.07 -12.08
CA GLU A 247 -3.33 6.02 -11.03
C GLU A 247 -3.56 7.43 -11.60
N VAL A 248 -4.49 8.16 -10.99
CA VAL A 248 -4.86 9.52 -11.39
C VAL A 248 -4.11 10.50 -10.51
N VAL A 249 -3.25 11.31 -11.12
CA VAL A 249 -2.48 12.34 -10.43
C VAL A 249 -3.08 13.72 -10.76
N PRO A 250 -3.79 14.37 -9.84
CA PRO A 250 -4.30 15.72 -10.07
C PRO A 250 -3.16 16.74 -10.03
N GLU A 251 -3.12 17.68 -10.99
CA GLU A 251 -2.07 18.72 -11.05
C GLU A 251 -1.97 19.53 -9.74
N ALA A 252 -3.12 19.87 -9.16
CA ALA A 252 -3.19 20.65 -7.92
C ALA A 252 -2.75 19.88 -6.65
N ARG A 253 -2.74 18.53 -6.70
CA ARG A 253 -2.52 17.65 -5.53
C ARG A 253 -1.67 16.44 -5.90
N TRP A 254 -0.56 16.66 -6.59
CA TRP A 254 0.24 15.57 -7.16
C TRP A 254 0.74 14.54 -6.13
N THR A 255 0.93 14.94 -4.86
CA THR A 255 1.35 14.03 -3.78
C THR A 255 0.25 13.12 -3.24
N PHE A 256 -0.99 13.25 -3.74
CA PHE A 256 -2.14 12.44 -3.36
C PHE A 256 -2.80 11.84 -4.62
N PRO A 257 -2.12 10.88 -5.28
CA PRO A 257 -2.73 10.16 -6.39
C PRO A 257 -3.94 9.33 -5.94
N GLU A 258 -4.89 9.13 -6.84
CA GLU A 258 -6.08 8.30 -6.64
C GLU A 258 -5.98 7.05 -7.53
N GLU A 259 -6.16 5.86 -6.96
CA GLU A 259 -6.15 4.61 -7.72
C GLU A 259 -7.57 4.24 -8.21
N LEU A 260 -7.71 3.99 -9.51
CA LEU A 260 -8.92 3.52 -10.18
C LEU A 260 -8.70 2.11 -10.72
N ASN A 261 -8.76 1.15 -9.80
CA ASN A 261 -8.49 -0.26 -10.10
C ASN A 261 -9.77 -1.03 -10.46
N ASP A 262 -10.94 -0.60 -9.99
CA ASP A 262 -12.20 -1.21 -10.37
C ASP A 262 -12.57 -0.74 -11.77
N LEU A 263 -13.04 -1.68 -12.61
CA LEU A 263 -13.40 -1.39 -13.99
C LEU A 263 -14.66 -0.51 -14.10
N SER A 264 -15.44 -0.42 -13.02
CA SER A 264 -16.61 0.46 -12.94
C SER A 264 -16.30 1.87 -12.43
N ASP A 265 -15.04 2.13 -12.05
CA ASP A 265 -14.62 3.45 -11.60
C ASP A 265 -14.73 4.48 -12.73
N ALA A 266 -15.08 5.71 -12.35
CA ALA A 266 -15.14 6.86 -13.26
C ALA A 266 -14.15 7.93 -12.83
N ILE A 267 -13.54 8.61 -13.80
CA ILE A 267 -12.69 9.76 -13.56
C ILE A 267 -13.58 11.00 -13.41
N LEU A 268 -13.53 11.62 -12.25
CA LEU A 268 -14.31 12.81 -11.94
C LEU A 268 -13.38 14.00 -11.70
N GLY A 269 -13.75 15.16 -12.21
CA GLY A 269 -13.05 16.40 -11.86
C GLY A 269 -13.83 17.65 -12.24
N GLU A 270 -13.33 18.80 -11.80
CA GLU A 270 -13.93 20.10 -12.07
C GLU A 270 -13.51 20.63 -13.45
N ASP A 271 -14.24 21.61 -13.95
CA ASP A 271 -13.88 22.34 -15.17
C ASP A 271 -12.47 22.95 -15.04
N ASP A 272 -11.74 23.00 -16.16
CA ASP A 272 -10.36 23.50 -16.28
C ASP A 272 -9.31 22.76 -15.43
N THR A 273 -9.65 21.60 -14.86
CA THR A 273 -8.70 20.77 -14.10
C THR A 273 -7.85 19.90 -15.03
N VAL A 274 -6.57 19.74 -14.70
CA VAL A 274 -5.64 18.85 -15.40
C VAL A 274 -5.37 17.61 -14.54
N LEU A 275 -5.53 16.44 -15.14
CA LEU A 275 -5.25 15.14 -14.54
C LEU A 275 -4.16 14.45 -15.36
N TYR A 276 -3.24 13.77 -14.70
CA TYR A 276 -2.28 12.88 -15.35
C TYR A 276 -2.68 11.44 -15.05
N LEU A 277 -3.02 10.69 -16.11
CA LEU A 277 -3.41 9.29 -15.98
C LEU A 277 -2.19 8.40 -16.20
N LYS A 278 -1.84 7.59 -15.21
CA LYS A 278 -0.75 6.62 -15.29
C LYS A 278 -1.36 5.23 -15.35
N PRO A 279 -1.38 4.57 -16.52
CA PRO A 279 -1.95 3.23 -16.60
C PRO A 279 -1.05 2.21 -15.92
N HIS A 280 -1.67 1.18 -15.37
CA HIS A 280 -0.99 0.02 -14.81
C HIS A 280 -1.83 -1.23 -15.00
N ILE A 281 -1.18 -2.40 -14.94
CA ILE A 281 -1.88 -3.67 -14.97
C ILE A 281 -2.61 -3.87 -13.65
N VAL A 282 -3.88 -4.28 -13.70
CA VAL A 282 -4.64 -4.74 -12.54
C VAL A 282 -5.07 -6.18 -12.74
N ARG A 283 -5.09 -6.95 -11.65
CA ARG A 283 -5.48 -8.36 -11.66
C ARG A 283 -6.54 -8.63 -10.60
N GLU A 284 -7.55 -9.41 -10.94
CA GLU A 284 -8.69 -9.74 -10.06
C GLU A 284 -8.43 -11.08 -9.37
N TYR A 285 -8.24 -11.05 -8.04
CA TYR A 285 -7.95 -12.24 -7.22
C TYR A 285 -9.10 -12.58 -6.28
N PRO A 286 -9.22 -13.85 -5.83
CA PRO A 286 -10.12 -14.18 -4.72
C PRO A 286 -9.70 -13.41 -3.47
N ALA A 287 -10.58 -12.57 -2.94
CA ALA A 287 -10.22 -11.56 -1.94
C ALA A 287 -9.67 -12.18 -0.64
N ILE A 288 -10.29 -13.26 -0.18
CA ILE A 288 -9.86 -13.98 1.04
C ILE A 288 -8.49 -14.64 0.82
N ALA A 289 -8.26 -15.23 -0.35
CA ALA A 289 -6.99 -15.89 -0.65
C ALA A 289 -5.84 -14.87 -0.71
N TYR A 290 -6.08 -13.72 -1.36
CA TYR A 290 -5.10 -12.64 -1.45
C TYR A 290 -4.81 -11.96 -0.10
N GLU A 291 -5.82 -11.84 0.77
CA GLU A 291 -5.62 -11.37 2.15
C GLU A 291 -4.79 -12.37 2.96
N ARG A 292 -5.13 -13.67 2.91
CA ARG A 292 -4.43 -14.72 3.67
C ARG A 292 -3.03 -15.01 3.15
N LEU A 293 -2.75 -14.72 1.89
CA LEU A 293 -1.39 -14.72 1.36
C LEU A 293 -0.52 -13.68 2.07
N GLN A 294 -1.03 -12.46 2.27
CA GLN A 294 -0.30 -11.38 2.92
C GLN A 294 -0.25 -11.55 4.44
N ASP A 295 -1.36 -11.96 5.04
CA ASP A 295 -1.50 -12.25 6.47
C ASP A 295 -2.22 -13.60 6.68
N PRO A 296 -1.45 -14.69 6.86
CA PRO A 296 -2.01 -16.02 7.11
C PRO A 296 -2.84 -16.13 8.40
N GLN A 297 -2.75 -15.14 9.30
CA GLN A 297 -3.48 -15.09 10.56
C GLN A 297 -4.75 -14.24 10.48
N SER A 298 -5.02 -13.64 9.30
CA SER A 298 -6.16 -12.75 9.10
C SER A 298 -7.50 -13.45 9.40
N ALA A 299 -8.33 -12.78 10.18
CA ALA A 299 -9.67 -13.24 10.55
C ALA A 299 -10.71 -12.84 9.48
N SER A 300 -10.39 -12.98 8.19
CA SER A 300 -11.17 -12.50 7.03
C SER A 300 -12.68 -12.60 7.25
N ASP A 301 -13.38 -11.47 7.05
CA ASP A 301 -14.83 -11.39 7.19
C ASP A 301 -15.54 -11.88 5.91
N ALA A 302 -16.48 -12.81 6.06
CA ALA A 302 -17.32 -13.34 4.98
C ALA A 302 -18.25 -12.29 4.35
N SER A 303 -18.38 -11.08 4.93
CA SER A 303 -19.15 -9.97 4.37
C SER A 303 -18.44 -9.21 3.24
N ARG A 304 -17.17 -9.49 2.98
CA ARG A 304 -16.38 -8.84 1.92
C ARG A 304 -16.76 -9.30 0.53
N SER A 305 -16.43 -8.47 -0.47
CA SER A 305 -16.45 -8.87 -1.88
C SER A 305 -15.68 -10.18 -2.06
N GLU A 306 -16.20 -11.08 -2.88
CA GLU A 306 -15.54 -12.35 -3.21
C GLU A 306 -14.23 -12.13 -3.97
N TRP A 307 -14.14 -11.01 -4.71
CA TRP A 307 -13.02 -10.66 -5.58
C TRP A 307 -12.47 -9.27 -5.25
N THR A 308 -11.16 -9.09 -5.44
CA THR A 308 -10.48 -7.82 -5.29
C THR A 308 -9.54 -7.55 -6.46
N TRP A 309 -9.53 -6.32 -6.95
CA TRP A 309 -8.53 -5.86 -7.91
C TRP A 309 -7.25 -5.45 -7.17
N VAL A 310 -6.11 -5.85 -7.72
CA VAL A 310 -4.79 -5.59 -7.18
C VAL A 310 -3.91 -4.95 -8.25
N SER A 311 -3.30 -3.83 -7.91
CA SER A 311 -2.37 -3.07 -8.75
C SER A 311 -1.06 -3.84 -8.98
N GLY A 312 -0.62 -3.89 -10.24
CA GLY A 312 0.57 -4.58 -10.70
C GLY A 312 1.65 -3.63 -11.21
N GLU A 313 2.12 -3.88 -12.42
CA GLU A 313 3.21 -3.18 -13.11
C GLU A 313 2.67 -1.94 -13.85
N THR A 314 3.48 -0.89 -13.94
CA THR A 314 3.14 0.29 -14.76
C THR A 314 3.17 -0.04 -16.25
N LEU A 315 2.30 0.61 -17.02
CA LEU A 315 2.30 0.53 -18.46
C LEU A 315 2.96 1.80 -19.03
N ASP A 316 4.18 1.68 -19.52
CA ASP A 316 5.00 2.80 -19.97
C ASP A 316 4.98 2.99 -21.50
N GLU A 317 3.92 2.52 -22.16
CA GLU A 317 3.72 2.63 -23.61
C GLU A 317 2.24 2.75 -24.00
N GLY A 318 2.00 3.05 -25.27
CA GLY A 318 0.66 3.17 -25.87
C GLY A 318 0.22 4.59 -26.17
N ILE A 319 -1.05 4.71 -26.59
CA ILE A 319 -1.72 5.98 -26.88
C ILE A 319 -3.09 5.97 -26.22
N LEU A 320 -3.39 7.01 -25.45
CA LEU A 320 -4.71 7.19 -24.86
C LEU A 320 -5.64 7.85 -25.89
N GLU A 321 -6.76 7.23 -26.19
CA GLU A 321 -7.80 7.78 -27.05
C GLU A 321 -8.90 8.44 -26.22
N ILE A 322 -9.34 9.64 -26.64
CA ILE A 322 -10.58 10.26 -26.16
C ILE A 322 -11.68 9.87 -27.13
N VAL A 323 -12.72 9.24 -26.62
CA VAL A 323 -13.86 8.72 -27.38
C VAL A 323 -15.13 9.46 -26.95
N GLN A 324 -15.83 10.05 -27.91
CA GLN A 324 -17.13 10.66 -27.70
C GLN A 324 -18.14 10.07 -28.69
N ASN A 325 -19.30 9.64 -28.20
CA ASN A 325 -20.34 9.00 -29.02
C ASN A 325 -19.85 7.80 -29.86
N GLY A 326 -18.79 7.11 -29.40
CA GLY A 326 -18.18 5.97 -30.10
C GLY A 326 -17.14 6.33 -31.17
N GLU A 327 -16.91 7.63 -31.43
CA GLU A 327 -15.88 8.11 -32.36
C GLU A 327 -14.65 8.62 -31.59
N VAL A 328 -13.46 8.40 -32.16
CA VAL A 328 -12.20 8.90 -31.58
C VAL A 328 -12.04 10.37 -31.94
N GLU A 329 -12.16 11.25 -30.94
CA GLU A 329 -12.01 12.70 -31.13
C GLU A 329 -10.58 13.19 -30.91
N GLY A 330 -9.81 12.47 -30.08
CA GLY A 330 -8.48 12.87 -29.69
C GLY A 330 -7.57 11.69 -29.35
N ARG A 331 -6.26 11.95 -29.44
CA ARG A 331 -5.21 11.02 -29.05
C ARG A 331 -4.18 11.78 -28.21
N ILE A 332 -3.87 11.26 -27.04
CA ILE A 332 -2.91 11.84 -26.11
C ILE A 332 -1.69 10.91 -26.08
N PRO A 333 -0.49 11.41 -26.41
CA PRO A 333 0.73 10.63 -26.29
C PRO A 333 1.12 10.49 -24.82
N LEU A 334 1.86 9.42 -24.53
CA LEU A 334 2.50 9.24 -23.23
C LEU A 334 3.71 10.19 -23.13
N GLU A 335 3.80 10.95 -22.05
CA GLU A 335 4.89 11.92 -21.83
C GLU A 335 5.47 11.79 -20.42
N SER A 336 6.75 12.13 -20.29
CA SER A 336 7.45 12.22 -18.99
C SER A 336 7.36 13.62 -18.41
N TYR A 337 7.21 13.71 -17.09
CA TYR A 337 7.04 14.96 -16.36
C TYR A 337 8.03 15.09 -15.21
N PHE A 338 8.31 16.35 -14.87
CA PHE A 338 9.11 16.78 -13.73
C PHE A 338 8.30 17.73 -12.86
N VAL A 339 8.38 17.55 -11.54
CA VAL A 339 7.66 18.36 -10.57
C VAL A 339 8.60 19.35 -9.92
N LYS A 340 8.35 20.63 -10.18
CA LYS A 340 9.07 21.74 -9.58
C LYS A 340 8.33 22.26 -8.37
N GLN A 341 8.99 22.30 -7.21
CA GLN A 341 8.44 22.99 -6.04
C GLN A 341 8.54 24.51 -6.23
N VAL A 342 7.41 25.21 -6.08
CA VAL A 342 7.36 26.67 -6.16
C VAL A 342 7.65 27.27 -4.77
N PRO A 343 8.66 28.14 -4.63
CA PRO A 343 8.97 28.77 -3.35
C PRO A 343 7.83 29.72 -2.90
N GLY A 344 7.32 29.56 -1.67
CA GLY A 344 6.24 30.41 -1.16
C GLY A 344 5.78 30.05 0.25
N LYS A 345 4.92 30.90 0.84
CA LYS A 345 4.28 30.64 2.16
C LYS A 345 3.30 29.47 2.13
N GLU A 346 2.81 29.14 0.94
CA GLU A 346 1.98 27.98 0.63
C GLU A 346 2.84 27.13 -0.31
N PHE A 347 3.43 26.04 0.18
CA PHE A 347 4.27 25.16 -0.62
C PHE A 347 3.46 24.61 -1.81
N GLY A 348 3.69 25.16 -3.00
CA GLY A 348 3.02 24.77 -4.25
C GLY A 348 3.92 23.95 -5.15
N TYR A 349 3.33 23.30 -6.16
CA TYR A 349 4.03 22.50 -7.15
C TYR A 349 3.61 22.90 -8.56
N GLU A 350 4.53 22.80 -9.49
CA GLU A 350 4.31 23.00 -10.93
C GLU A 350 4.79 21.74 -11.66
N ILE A 351 3.93 21.13 -12.46
CA ILE A 351 4.27 19.95 -13.26
C ILE A 351 4.66 20.43 -14.66
N LEU A 352 5.89 20.13 -15.05
CA LEU A 352 6.47 20.56 -16.32
C LEU A 352 6.79 19.33 -17.18
N PRO A 353 6.57 19.39 -18.51
CA PRO A 353 7.08 18.37 -19.41
C PRO A 353 8.59 18.21 -19.27
N TYR A 354 9.07 16.97 -19.26
CA TYR A 354 10.50 16.67 -19.18
C TYR A 354 11.21 17.02 -20.50
N ASP A 355 12.26 17.83 -20.44
CA ASP A 355 13.14 18.12 -21.57
C ASP A 355 14.57 17.63 -21.28
N PRO A 356 15.06 16.58 -21.98
CA PRO A 356 16.40 16.03 -21.76
C PRO A 356 17.53 17.01 -22.12
N ASN A 357 17.24 18.09 -22.85
CA ASN A 357 18.23 19.08 -23.27
C ASN A 357 18.31 20.29 -22.34
N ASN A 358 17.48 20.36 -21.30
CA ASN A 358 17.46 21.49 -20.37
C ASN A 358 18.36 21.19 -19.14
N PRO A 359 19.53 21.85 -19.02
CA PRO A 359 20.45 21.61 -17.91
C PRO A 359 19.89 22.10 -16.55
N ASP A 360 18.95 23.05 -16.52
CA ASP A 360 18.30 23.48 -15.28
C ASP A 360 17.30 22.43 -14.73
N LEU A 361 16.98 21.40 -15.53
CA LEU A 361 16.09 20.27 -15.20
C LEU A 361 16.87 18.96 -14.93
N THR A 362 18.15 19.04 -14.56
CA THR A 362 19.01 17.87 -14.30
C THR A 362 18.37 16.86 -13.30
N PRO A 363 18.47 15.52 -13.47
CA PRO A 363 18.11 14.65 -14.58
C PRO A 363 16.89 13.75 -14.22
N ARG A 364 15.97 14.18 -13.34
CA ARG A 364 14.96 13.28 -12.76
C ARG A 364 13.63 13.41 -13.52
N VAL A 365 13.21 12.32 -14.14
CA VAL A 365 11.78 12.11 -14.46
C VAL A 365 11.11 11.73 -13.15
N ASP A 366 10.10 12.49 -12.74
CA ASP A 366 9.35 12.16 -11.51
C ASP A 366 8.24 11.15 -11.80
N PHE A 367 7.56 11.29 -12.95
CA PHE A 367 6.60 10.29 -13.43
C PHE A 367 6.37 10.41 -14.95
N THR A 368 5.71 9.40 -15.51
CA THR A 368 5.26 9.36 -16.91
C THR A 368 3.75 9.12 -16.91
N GLY A 369 2.99 9.81 -17.77
CA GLY A 369 1.52 9.67 -17.83
C GLY A 369 0.88 10.42 -18.99
N TYR A 370 -0.44 10.32 -19.10
CA TYR A 370 -1.25 11.01 -20.10
C TYR A 370 -1.90 12.25 -19.50
N ARG A 371 -1.58 13.43 -20.03
CA ARG A 371 -2.15 14.69 -19.58
C ARG A 371 -3.55 14.92 -20.16
N VAL A 372 -4.57 14.77 -19.33
CA VAL A 372 -5.98 14.97 -19.67
C VAL A 372 -6.46 16.29 -19.07
N LYS A 373 -6.92 17.21 -19.92
CA LYS A 373 -7.54 18.47 -19.48
C LYS A 373 -9.06 18.32 -19.51
N LEU A 374 -9.70 18.55 -18.38
CA LEU A 374 -11.15 18.55 -18.25
C LEU A 374 -11.73 19.89 -18.72
N SER A 375 -12.85 19.84 -19.44
CA SER A 375 -13.53 21.02 -19.97
C SER A 375 -15.05 20.85 -19.92
N ALA A 376 -15.76 21.87 -19.44
CA ALA A 376 -17.21 21.90 -19.41
C ALA A 376 -17.87 21.80 -20.80
N ASP A 377 -17.13 22.11 -21.88
CA ASP A 377 -17.58 21.92 -23.27
C ASP A 377 -17.67 20.44 -23.65
N GLN A 378 -16.94 19.57 -22.94
CA GLN A 378 -16.97 18.11 -23.05
C GLN A 378 -17.35 17.48 -21.71
N PRO A 379 -18.63 17.57 -21.30
CA PRO A 379 -19.06 17.23 -19.94
C PRO A 379 -18.96 15.73 -19.62
N ALA A 380 -18.97 14.87 -20.65
CA ALA A 380 -18.77 13.43 -20.52
C ALA A 380 -18.13 12.86 -21.80
N TYR A 381 -17.17 11.97 -21.62
CA TYR A 381 -16.50 11.20 -22.67
C TYR A 381 -15.86 9.95 -22.07
N GLU A 382 -15.35 9.07 -22.91
CA GLU A 382 -14.61 7.87 -22.51
C GLU A 382 -13.14 8.05 -22.86
N VAL A 383 -12.24 7.57 -21.99
CA VAL A 383 -10.84 7.36 -22.36
C VAL A 383 -10.58 5.86 -22.45
N ARG A 384 -9.73 5.46 -23.40
CA ARG A 384 -9.28 4.07 -23.53
C ARG A 384 -7.85 4.00 -24.03
N LEU A 385 -7.12 2.96 -23.66
CA LEU A 385 -5.70 2.81 -23.99
C LEU A 385 -5.50 1.84 -25.15
N ARG A 386 -4.73 2.25 -26.16
CA ARG A 386 -4.25 1.37 -27.23
C ARG A 386 -2.78 1.05 -27.07
N SER A 387 -2.41 -0.19 -27.40
CA SER A 387 -1.02 -0.62 -27.50
C SER A 387 -0.33 0.02 -28.71
N LEU A 388 0.99 -0.16 -28.79
CA LEU A 388 1.78 0.25 -29.97
C LEU A 388 1.40 -0.52 -31.25
N ASP A 389 0.83 -1.72 -31.10
CA ASP A 389 0.32 -2.55 -32.19
C ASP A 389 -1.12 -2.20 -32.58
N ASP A 390 -1.65 -1.07 -32.09
CA ASP A 390 -3.01 -0.56 -32.33
C ASP A 390 -4.14 -1.45 -31.75
N GLU A 391 -3.81 -2.34 -30.82
CA GLU A 391 -4.78 -3.18 -30.10
C GLU A 391 -5.37 -2.42 -28.90
N LEU A 392 -6.69 -2.55 -28.69
CA LEU A 392 -7.34 -1.98 -27.51
C LEU A 392 -7.00 -2.81 -26.28
N LEU A 393 -6.45 -2.17 -25.25
CA LEU A 393 -6.12 -2.86 -24.01
C LEU A 393 -7.38 -3.10 -23.18
N LEU A 394 -7.55 -4.35 -22.73
CA LEU A 394 -8.76 -4.79 -22.03
C LEU A 394 -8.97 -4.03 -20.71
N GLY A 395 -10.19 -3.54 -20.51
CA GLY A 395 -10.58 -2.82 -19.30
C GLY A 395 -9.89 -1.48 -19.11
N SER A 396 -9.30 -0.90 -20.16
CA SER A 396 -8.73 0.45 -20.15
C SER A 396 -9.78 1.55 -20.32
N ASP A 397 -11.01 1.20 -20.66
CA ASP A 397 -12.12 2.15 -20.78
C ASP A 397 -12.47 2.77 -19.43
N ARG A 398 -12.48 4.10 -19.34
CA ARG A 398 -12.96 4.84 -18.18
C ARG A 398 -13.86 5.98 -18.63
N GLU A 399 -15.01 6.07 -18.00
CA GLU A 399 -15.85 7.24 -18.16
C GLU A 399 -15.20 8.43 -17.46
N VAL A 400 -15.06 9.54 -18.18
CA VAL A 400 -14.63 10.83 -17.64
C VAL A 400 -15.83 11.75 -17.58
N ARG A 401 -16.10 12.31 -16.39
CA ARG A 401 -17.17 13.30 -16.21
C ARG A 401 -16.66 14.57 -15.58
N VAL A 402 -17.04 15.69 -16.19
CA VAL A 402 -16.79 17.02 -15.64
C VAL A 402 -17.94 17.39 -14.72
N VAL A 403 -17.64 17.53 -13.43
CA VAL A 403 -18.62 17.89 -12.41
C VAL A 403 -18.95 19.37 -12.56
N GLN A 404 -20.18 19.68 -12.97
CA GLN A 404 -20.63 21.06 -13.04
C GLN A 404 -21.01 21.57 -11.64
N PRO A 405 -20.62 22.80 -11.28
CA PRO A 405 -21.04 23.40 -10.02
C PRO A 405 -22.57 23.56 -10.01
N VAL A 406 -23.24 22.85 -9.11
CA VAL A 406 -24.68 23.02 -8.93
C VAL A 406 -24.91 24.36 -8.23
N SER A 407 -25.69 25.23 -8.86
CA SER A 407 -25.98 26.54 -8.27
C SER A 407 -26.63 26.39 -6.89
N LEU A 408 -26.06 27.02 -5.87
CA LEU A 408 -26.60 27.02 -4.50
C LEU A 408 -28.09 27.46 -4.45
N PRO A 409 -28.56 28.45 -5.23
CA PRO A 409 -29.98 28.78 -5.30
C PRO A 409 -30.86 27.62 -5.77
N ALA A 410 -30.40 26.83 -6.75
CA ALA A 410 -31.15 25.66 -7.22
C ALA A 410 -31.24 24.56 -6.15
N LEU A 411 -30.14 24.30 -5.43
CA LEU A 411 -30.13 23.36 -4.30
C LEU A 411 -31.08 23.79 -3.18
N LEU A 412 -31.06 25.09 -2.83
CA LEU A 412 -31.96 25.65 -1.83
C LEU A 412 -33.43 25.60 -2.28
N LEU A 413 -33.69 25.83 -3.57
CA LEU A 413 -35.04 25.74 -4.13
C LEU A 413 -35.59 24.32 -4.04
N ILE A 414 -34.81 23.31 -4.44
CA ILE A 414 -35.20 21.90 -4.31
C ILE A 414 -35.40 21.52 -2.84
N SER A 415 -34.50 21.93 -1.95
CA SER A 415 -34.60 21.67 -0.52
C SER A 415 -35.80 22.38 0.14
N SER A 416 -36.32 23.45 -0.46
CA SER A 416 -37.50 24.18 0.01
C SER A 416 -38.84 23.55 -0.42
N LEU A 417 -38.83 22.59 -1.36
CA LEU A 417 -40.06 21.96 -1.87
C LEU A 417 -40.91 21.30 -0.77
N PRO A 418 -40.37 20.54 0.21
CA PRO A 418 -41.17 19.99 1.31
C PRO A 418 -41.82 21.07 2.18
N LEU A 419 -41.12 22.19 2.40
CA LEU A 419 -41.65 23.32 3.17
C LEU A 419 -42.78 24.04 2.43
N ALA A 420 -42.59 24.27 1.13
CA ALA A 420 -43.61 24.85 0.26
C ALA A 420 -44.84 23.94 0.19
N PHE A 421 -44.64 22.63 0.04
CA PHE A 421 -45.72 21.63 0.04
C PHE A 421 -46.47 21.60 1.38
N GLY A 422 -45.74 21.63 2.50
CA GLY A 422 -46.32 21.73 3.84
C GLY A 422 -47.15 23.00 4.03
N ALA A 423 -46.65 24.16 3.58
CA ALA A 423 -47.36 25.43 3.64
C ALA A 423 -48.66 25.40 2.80
N VAL A 424 -48.60 24.85 1.59
CA VAL A 424 -49.77 24.66 0.72
C VAL A 424 -50.81 23.75 1.39
N LEU A 425 -50.38 22.62 1.97
CA LEU A 425 -51.29 21.72 2.70
C LEU A 425 -51.96 22.40 3.90
N ILE A 426 -51.22 23.20 4.68
CA ILE A 426 -51.77 23.95 5.82
C ILE A 426 -52.81 24.97 5.34
N LEU A 427 -52.50 25.74 4.29
CA LEU A 427 -53.42 26.73 3.72
C LEU A 427 -54.67 26.07 3.13
N TRP A 428 -54.51 24.93 2.45
CA TRP A 428 -55.63 24.17 1.89
C TRP A 428 -56.54 23.59 2.99
N ARG A 429 -55.94 23.06 4.07
CA ARG A 429 -56.68 22.59 5.25
C ARG A 429 -57.45 23.73 5.92
N ARG A 430 -56.83 24.90 6.10
CA ARG A 430 -57.48 26.09 6.69
C ARG A 430 -58.69 26.56 5.88
N ARG A 431 -58.59 26.59 4.54
CA ARG A 431 -59.71 26.96 3.66
C ARG A 431 -60.87 25.96 3.77
N ARG A 432 -60.59 24.66 3.84
CA ARG A 432 -61.63 23.63 4.04
C ARG A 432 -62.32 23.75 5.41
N THR A 433 -61.60 24.08 6.47
CA THR A 433 -62.21 24.30 7.79
C THR A 433 -63.03 25.60 7.86
N ALA A 434 -62.60 26.66 7.20
CA ALA A 434 -63.35 27.92 7.14
C ALA A 434 -64.67 27.77 6.34
N LEU A 435 -64.66 26.99 5.26
CA LEU A 435 -65.87 26.66 4.49
C LEU A 435 -66.86 25.77 5.27
N LYS A 436 -66.38 24.94 6.21
CA LYS A 436 -67.25 24.16 7.11
C LYS A 436 -67.89 25.01 8.22
N GLN A 437 -67.26 26.10 8.66
CA GLN A 437 -67.86 27.01 9.65
C GLN A 437 -68.89 27.95 9.02
N GLY A 438 -68.68 28.41 7.78
CA GLY A 438 -69.68 29.24 7.07
C GLY A 438 -70.96 28.50 6.64
N SER A 439 -70.97 27.16 6.68
CA SER A 439 -72.16 26.34 6.38
C SER A 439 -73.06 26.08 7.60
N ASN A 440 -72.61 26.40 8.82
CA ASN A 440 -73.40 26.18 10.04
C ASN A 440 -74.17 27.43 10.52
N ASP A 441 -73.99 28.58 9.86
CA ASP A 441 -74.70 29.84 10.19
C ASP A 441 -75.93 30.09 9.28
N THR A 442 -76.38 29.08 8.53
CA THR A 442 -77.66 29.10 7.80
C THR A 442 -78.50 27.90 8.21
N SER A 443 -79.06 27.94 9.41
CA SER A 443 -80.19 27.10 9.85
C SER A 443 -81.02 27.87 10.87
#